data_AF-A0A731XE41-F1
#
_entry.id   AF-A0A731XE41-F1
#
_cell.length_a   1.000
_cell.length_b   1.000
_cell.length_c   1.000
_cell.angle_alpha   90.00
_cell.angle_beta   90.00
_cell.angle_gamma   90.00
#
_symmetry.space_group_name_H-M   'P 1'
#
loop_
_entity.id
_entity.type
_entity.pdbx_description
1 polymer ?
#
loop_
_entity_poly.entity_id
_entity_poly.type
_entity_poly.pdbx_seq_one_letter_code
_entity_poly.pdbx_strand_id
1 'polypeptide(L)'
;MNKQNYAPGMRVVIRDAEWRIRRADDSGDGGHLLTCDGISELVRGKEGLFLTKLEQKVEILDPAKTNLVEDESANYQAAQLYIEGQLRQRVPTDSKVHFGHQAAMDSMPFQLDPTRMALAQPRQRILIADAVGLGKTLEAGILVSELIRRGRGKRILVLAVKSMLTQFQKEFWSRFAIPLTRLDSAGLQKVRNRIPTNHNPFHYFDKTIISIDTLKQDIEYRHHLENAW
;
A
#
# COMPACT_ATOMS: atom_id res chain seq x y z
N MET A 1 1.09 -22.26 44.00
CA MET A 1 -0.09 -22.19 43.10
C MET A 1 0.17 -21.09 42.08
N ASN A 2 0.36 -21.45 40.81
CA ASN A 2 0.53 -20.45 39.75
C ASN A 2 -0.75 -19.61 39.63
N LYS A 3 -0.65 -18.31 39.90
CA LYS A 3 -1.71 -17.34 39.60
C LYS A 3 -1.83 -17.28 38.07
N GLN A 4 -2.83 -17.94 37.49
CA GLN A 4 -3.11 -17.78 36.06
C GLN A 4 -3.58 -16.34 35.85
N ASN A 5 -2.80 -15.58 35.09
CA ASN A 5 -3.06 -14.16 34.86
C ASN A 5 -3.97 -14.02 33.64
N TYR A 6 -5.21 -13.58 33.84
CA TYR A 6 -6.15 -13.31 32.76
C TYR A 6 -6.03 -11.85 32.31
N ALA A 7 -5.83 -11.61 31.02
CA ALA A 7 -5.69 -10.28 30.46
C ALA A 7 -6.67 -10.04 29.31
N PRO A 8 -7.12 -8.79 29.08
CA PRO A 8 -7.86 -8.41 27.89
C PRO A 8 -7.13 -8.83 26.61
N GLY A 9 -7.87 -9.39 25.64
CA GLY A 9 -7.36 -9.89 24.37
C GLY A 9 -7.00 -11.37 24.36
N MET A 10 -6.83 -12.01 25.52
CA MET A 10 -6.59 -13.46 25.59
C MET A 10 -7.80 -14.25 25.06
N ARG A 11 -7.52 -15.39 24.41
CA ARG A 11 -8.54 -16.35 24.00
C ARG A 11 -8.62 -17.48 25.02
N VAL A 12 -9.85 -17.86 25.37
CA VAL A 12 -10.12 -18.93 26.34
C VAL A 12 -11.22 -19.85 25.81
N VAL A 13 -11.13 -21.13 26.15
CA VAL A 13 -12.22 -22.09 25.98
C VAL A 13 -12.94 -22.25 27.31
N ILE A 14 -14.23 -21.94 27.30
CA ILE A 14 -15.12 -22.06 28.46
C ILE A 14 -16.41 -22.72 27.96
N ARG A 15 -16.79 -23.83 28.59
CA ARG A 15 -17.95 -24.66 28.20
C ARG A 15 -17.92 -25.04 26.71
N ASP A 16 -16.76 -25.52 26.24
CA ASP A 16 -16.52 -25.98 24.86
C ASP A 16 -16.77 -24.93 23.76
N ALA A 17 -16.80 -23.64 24.12
CA ALA A 17 -16.88 -22.53 23.19
C ALA A 17 -15.66 -21.62 23.33
N GLU A 18 -15.21 -21.04 22.21
CA GLU A 18 -14.11 -20.08 22.19
C GLU A 18 -14.60 -18.67 22.48
N TRP A 19 -13.92 -18.01 23.41
CA TRP A 19 -14.22 -16.68 23.90
C TRP A 19 -12.96 -15.81 23.88
N ARG A 20 -13.12 -14.51 23.59
CA ARG A 20 -12.07 -13.51 23.78
C ARG A 20 -12.38 -12.70 25.03
N ILE A 21 -11.43 -12.64 25.96
CA ILE A 21 -11.57 -11.81 27.16
C ILE A 21 -11.55 -10.35 26.74
N ARG A 22 -12.64 -9.63 26.98
CA ARG A 22 -12.74 -8.18 26.84
C ARG A 22 -12.26 -7.48 28.11
N ARG A 23 -12.60 -8.03 29.28
CA ARG A 23 -12.20 -7.52 30.60
C ARG A 23 -12.06 -8.67 31.60
N ALA A 24 -11.10 -8.57 32.50
CA ALA A 24 -10.92 -9.48 33.63
C ALA A 24 -10.84 -8.65 34.91
N ASP A 25 -11.79 -8.86 35.82
CA ASP A 25 -11.83 -8.19 37.13
C ASP A 25 -11.56 -9.20 38.24
N ASP A 26 -11.00 -8.76 39.36
CA ASP A 26 -10.89 -9.60 40.56
C ASP A 26 -12.28 -9.82 41.18
N SER A 27 -12.56 -11.05 41.58
CA SER A 27 -13.80 -11.42 42.27
C SER A 27 -13.54 -11.62 43.76
N GLY A 28 -14.54 -11.33 44.60
CA GLY A 28 -14.43 -11.40 46.07
C GLY A 28 -14.18 -12.81 46.62
N ASP A 29 -14.34 -13.85 45.79
CA ASP A 29 -14.05 -15.26 46.07
C ASP A 29 -12.59 -15.66 45.81
N GLY A 30 -11.73 -14.68 45.48
CA GLY A 30 -10.33 -14.92 45.13
C GLY A 30 -10.15 -15.52 43.72
N GLY A 31 -11.19 -15.48 42.88
CA GLY A 31 -11.14 -15.77 41.45
C GLY A 31 -11.17 -14.50 40.59
N HIS A 32 -11.55 -14.66 39.33
CA HIS A 32 -11.73 -13.55 38.38
C HIS A 32 -13.12 -13.61 37.74
N LEU A 33 -13.69 -12.44 37.48
CA LEU A 33 -14.86 -12.25 36.61
C LEU A 33 -14.37 -11.92 35.19
N LEU A 34 -14.57 -12.84 34.27
CA LEU A 34 -14.19 -12.67 32.86
C LEU A 34 -15.40 -12.18 32.08
N THR A 35 -15.29 -10.99 31.49
CA THR A 35 -16.23 -10.49 30.48
C THR A 35 -15.70 -10.84 29.10
N CYS A 36 -16.46 -11.57 28.30
CA CYS A 36 -15.98 -12.23 27.10
C CYS A 36 -16.87 -11.98 25.87
N ASP A 37 -16.23 -11.93 24.69
CA ASP A 37 -16.89 -11.91 23.38
C ASP A 37 -16.81 -13.31 22.76
N GLY A 38 -17.92 -13.84 22.26
CA GLY A 38 -17.92 -15.15 21.60
C GLY A 38 -17.25 -15.12 20.22
N ILE A 39 -16.31 -16.04 20.00
CA ILE A 39 -15.54 -16.17 18.76
C ILE A 39 -16.05 -17.33 17.91
N SER A 40 -16.27 -18.50 18.52
CA SER A 40 -16.72 -19.69 17.78
C SER A 40 -18.13 -19.49 17.22
N GLU A 41 -18.48 -20.26 16.18
CA GLU A 41 -19.76 -20.08 15.48
C GLU A 41 -20.97 -20.18 16.39
N LEU A 42 -20.90 -21.05 17.42
CA LEU A 42 -21.97 -21.26 18.39
C LEU A 42 -22.29 -20.03 19.24
N VAL A 43 -21.29 -19.17 19.49
CA VAL A 43 -21.41 -18.01 20.41
C VAL A 43 -21.09 -16.69 19.73
N ARG A 44 -20.92 -16.69 18.40
CA ARG A 44 -20.53 -15.50 17.65
C ARG A 44 -21.50 -14.35 17.89
N GLY A 45 -20.96 -13.20 18.30
CA GLY A 45 -21.75 -11.99 18.60
C GLY A 45 -22.51 -12.05 19.93
N LYS A 46 -22.31 -13.08 20.74
CA LYS A 46 -22.79 -13.13 22.14
C LYS A 46 -21.71 -12.60 23.08
N GLU A 47 -22.18 -12.02 24.18
CA GLU A 47 -21.34 -11.67 25.33
C GLU A 47 -21.57 -12.69 26.44
N GLY A 48 -20.49 -13.04 27.15
CA GLY A 48 -20.52 -13.98 28.26
C GLY A 48 -19.81 -13.43 29.48
N LEU A 49 -20.35 -13.71 30.67
CA LEU A 49 -19.70 -13.41 31.94
C LEU A 49 -19.42 -14.71 32.69
N PHE A 50 -18.17 -14.93 33.08
CA PHE A 50 -17.73 -16.18 33.69
C PHE A 50 -16.96 -15.91 34.98
N LEU A 51 -17.38 -16.54 36.07
CA LEU A 51 -16.62 -16.56 37.31
C LEU A 51 -15.70 -17.77 37.30
N THR A 52 -14.37 -17.56 37.32
CA THR A 52 -13.39 -18.64 37.13
C THR A 52 -13.48 -19.74 38.19
N LYS A 53 -14.02 -19.45 39.38
CA LYS A 53 -14.26 -20.43 40.45
C LYS A 53 -15.51 -21.28 40.23
N LEU A 54 -16.51 -20.78 39.49
CA LEU A 54 -17.74 -21.52 39.20
C LEU A 54 -17.62 -22.34 37.91
N GLU A 55 -16.69 -22.00 37.04
CA GLU A 55 -16.41 -22.77 35.83
C GLU A 55 -15.54 -23.98 36.15
N GLN A 56 -15.95 -25.16 35.66
CA GLN A 56 -15.22 -26.42 35.86
C GLN A 56 -13.83 -26.40 35.20
N LYS A 57 -13.71 -25.72 34.05
CA LYS A 57 -12.47 -25.61 33.28
C LYS A 57 -12.48 -24.30 32.49
N VAL A 58 -11.40 -23.52 32.66
CA VAL A 58 -11.09 -22.36 31.84
C VAL A 58 -9.73 -22.61 31.20
N GLU A 59 -9.72 -22.95 29.91
CA GLU A 59 -8.49 -23.25 29.18
C GLU A 59 -8.02 -22.00 28.43
N ILE A 60 -6.79 -21.57 28.69
CA ILE A 60 -6.18 -20.43 27.98
C ILE A 60 -5.56 -20.95 26.68
N LEU A 61 -6.03 -20.44 25.55
CA LEU A 61 -5.44 -20.72 24.24
C LEU A 61 -4.23 -19.83 24.04
N ASP A 62 -3.04 -20.39 24.27
CA ASP A 62 -1.77 -19.71 24.08
C ASP A 62 -1.33 -19.80 22.61
N PRO A 63 -1.26 -18.67 21.88
CA PRO A 63 -0.82 -18.67 20.49
C PRO A 63 0.57 -19.31 20.29
N ALA A 64 1.46 -19.23 21.28
CA ALA A 64 2.81 -19.78 21.19
C ALA A 64 2.85 -21.32 21.21
N LYS A 65 1.78 -21.97 21.70
CA LYS A 65 1.65 -23.43 21.75
C LYS A 65 0.81 -24.00 20.61
N THR A 66 0.40 -23.15 19.67
CA THR A 66 -0.41 -23.56 18.52
C THR A 66 0.38 -24.57 17.68
N ASN A 67 -0.17 -25.76 17.49
CA ASN A 67 0.38 -26.72 16.55
C ASN A 67 -0.02 -26.31 15.13
N LEU A 68 0.96 -25.94 14.32
CA LEU A 68 0.73 -25.64 12.91
C LEU A 68 0.59 -26.96 12.14
N VAL A 69 -0.54 -27.15 11.49
CA VAL A 69 -0.81 -28.29 10.62
C VAL A 69 -0.88 -27.82 9.18
N GLU A 70 -0.45 -28.68 8.25
CA GLU A 70 -0.61 -28.42 6.83
C GLU A 70 -2.10 -28.48 6.45
N ASP A 71 -2.53 -27.56 5.59
CA ASP A 71 -3.89 -27.53 5.06
C ASP A 71 -3.94 -28.41 3.81
N GLU A 72 -4.47 -29.63 3.96
CA GLU A 72 -4.63 -30.60 2.88
C GLU A 72 -5.93 -30.38 2.07
N SER A 73 -6.69 -29.32 2.35
CA SER A 73 -7.94 -29.06 1.64
C SER A 73 -7.71 -28.67 0.17
N ALA A 74 -8.69 -28.94 -0.68
CA ALA A 74 -8.65 -28.53 -2.08
C ALA A 74 -8.56 -27.00 -2.28
N ASN A 75 -8.86 -26.20 -1.24
CA ASN A 75 -8.84 -24.74 -1.28
C ASN A 75 -7.49 -24.14 -0.87
N TYR A 76 -6.51 -24.94 -0.43
CA TYR A 76 -5.21 -24.46 0.03
C TYR A 76 -4.55 -23.48 -0.95
N GLN A 77 -4.51 -23.85 -2.24
CA GLN A 77 -3.93 -23.00 -3.29
C GLN A 77 -4.69 -21.67 -3.45
N ALA A 78 -6.02 -21.71 -3.38
CA ALA A 78 -6.84 -20.50 -3.45
C ALA A 78 -6.62 -19.59 -2.24
N ALA A 79 -6.50 -20.17 -1.04
CA ALA A 79 -6.18 -19.43 0.18
C ALA A 79 -4.78 -18.80 0.10
N GLN A 80 -3.77 -19.51 -0.39
CA GLN A 80 -2.44 -18.96 -0.62
C GLN A 80 -2.46 -17.81 -1.61
N LEU A 81 -3.14 -17.97 -2.75
CA LEU A 81 -3.26 -16.91 -3.76
C LEU A 81 -3.97 -15.68 -3.19
N TYR A 82 -5.01 -15.90 -2.38
CA TYR A 82 -5.73 -14.82 -1.69
C TYR A 82 -4.83 -14.06 -0.72
N ILE A 83 -4.11 -14.77 0.16
CA ILE A 83 -3.18 -14.16 1.13
C ILE A 83 -2.09 -13.38 0.39
N GLU A 84 -1.47 -13.97 -0.63
CA GLU A 84 -0.43 -13.33 -1.43
C GLU A 84 -0.98 -12.09 -2.16
N GLY A 85 -2.18 -12.18 -2.73
CA GLY A 85 -2.87 -11.05 -3.34
C GLY A 85 -3.11 -9.91 -2.35
N GLN A 86 -3.55 -10.22 -1.14
CA GLN A 86 -3.74 -9.24 -0.07
C GLN A 86 -2.41 -8.61 0.36
N LEU A 87 -1.35 -9.41 0.51
CA LEU A 87 -0.02 -8.91 0.86
C LEU A 87 0.54 -7.98 -0.21
N ARG A 88 0.33 -8.28 -1.49
CA ARG A 88 0.77 -7.41 -2.61
C ARG A 88 0.00 -6.09 -2.68
N GLN A 89 -1.25 -6.07 -2.23
CA GLN A 89 -2.09 -4.87 -2.18
C GLN A 89 -1.78 -3.97 -0.98
N ARG A 90 -1.02 -4.45 0.01
CA ARG A 90 -0.63 -3.63 1.16
C ARG A 90 0.27 -2.48 0.73
N VAL A 91 -0.18 -1.28 1.03
CA VAL A 91 0.60 -0.05 0.88
C VAL A 91 1.77 -0.09 1.88
N PRO A 92 3.02 -0.05 1.42
CA PRO A 92 4.16 -0.02 2.34
C PRO A 92 4.20 1.27 3.16
N THR A 93 4.33 1.13 4.47
CA THR A 93 4.41 2.25 5.43
C THR A 93 5.80 2.51 5.98
N ASP A 94 6.77 1.63 5.71
CA ASP A 94 8.17 1.81 6.10
C ASP A 94 8.93 2.75 5.14
N SER A 95 10.21 3.00 5.38
CA SER A 95 11.09 3.82 4.52
C SER A 95 11.89 3.01 3.49
N LYS A 96 11.66 1.70 3.38
CA LYS A 96 12.41 0.82 2.47
C LYS A 96 11.90 0.99 1.03
N VAL A 97 12.76 0.69 0.06
CA VAL A 97 12.39 0.70 -1.37
C VAL A 97 11.90 -0.70 -1.75
N HIS A 98 10.62 -0.80 -2.14
CA HIS A 98 9.94 -2.07 -2.42
C HIS A 98 9.85 -2.41 -3.89
N PHE A 99 9.86 -1.41 -4.79
CA PHE A 99 9.71 -1.67 -6.23
C PHE A 99 11.02 -1.60 -7.01
N GLY A 100 12.03 -0.87 -6.50
CA GLY A 100 13.30 -0.65 -7.22
C GLY A 100 14.01 -1.92 -7.69
N HIS A 101 13.90 -3.03 -6.93
CA HIS A 101 14.52 -4.31 -7.25
C HIS A 101 13.67 -5.20 -8.20
N GLN A 102 12.43 -4.80 -8.51
CA GLN A 102 11.52 -5.56 -9.38
C GLN A 102 11.39 -4.94 -10.78
N ALA A 103 12.02 -3.77 -11.01
CA ALA A 103 12.11 -3.18 -12.33
C ALA A 103 12.95 -4.07 -13.24
N ALA A 104 12.62 -4.13 -14.53
CA ALA A 104 13.35 -4.93 -15.51
C ALA A 104 14.69 -4.27 -15.87
N MET A 105 15.61 -4.12 -14.90
CA MET A 105 16.92 -3.47 -15.03
C MET A 105 17.93 -4.03 -14.02
N ASP A 106 19.22 -3.93 -14.34
CA ASP A 106 20.29 -4.17 -13.38
C ASP A 106 20.48 -2.92 -12.52
N SER A 107 19.77 -2.86 -11.39
CA SER A 107 19.83 -1.70 -10.50
C SER A 107 21.16 -1.66 -9.72
N MET A 108 21.86 -0.54 -9.78
CA MET A 108 23.01 -0.29 -8.93
C MET A 108 22.57 0.29 -7.57
N PRO A 109 23.27 -0.01 -6.46
CA PRO A 109 22.86 0.45 -5.13
C PRO A 109 22.63 1.96 -5.03
N PHE A 110 23.47 2.77 -5.69
CA PHE A 110 23.35 4.22 -5.66
C PHE A 110 22.08 4.75 -6.35
N GLN A 111 21.53 4.01 -7.32
CA GLN A 111 20.31 4.42 -8.03
C GLN A 111 19.07 4.38 -7.12
N LEU A 112 19.18 3.73 -5.95
CA LEU A 112 18.12 3.71 -4.94
C LEU A 112 18.18 4.91 -3.99
N ASP A 113 19.32 5.60 -3.91
CA ASP A 113 19.54 6.67 -2.94
C ASP A 113 18.62 7.88 -3.16
N PRO A 114 18.37 8.36 -4.39
CA PRO A 114 17.38 9.41 -4.63
C PRO A 114 15.99 9.04 -4.10
N THR A 115 15.60 7.77 -4.23
CA THR A 115 14.31 7.27 -3.75
C THR A 115 14.27 7.26 -2.22
N ARG A 116 15.32 6.77 -1.56
CA ARG A 116 15.45 6.80 -0.10
C ARG A 116 15.39 8.23 0.45
N MET A 117 16.12 9.15 -0.18
CA MET A 117 16.12 10.57 0.18
C MET A 117 14.73 11.19 0.04
N ALA A 118 14.04 10.94 -1.07
CA ALA A 118 12.68 11.44 -1.28
C ALA A 118 11.70 10.89 -0.22
N LEU A 119 11.73 9.59 0.06
CA LEU A 119 10.81 8.95 1.02
C LEU A 119 11.02 9.45 2.45
N ALA A 120 12.23 9.87 2.82
CA ALA A 120 12.51 10.46 4.13
C ALA A 120 11.91 11.87 4.31
N GLN A 121 11.57 12.55 3.23
CA GLN A 121 11.01 13.91 3.28
C GLN A 121 9.48 13.87 3.41
N PRO A 122 8.84 14.80 4.14
CA PRO A 122 7.38 14.93 4.16
C PRO A 122 6.79 15.16 2.76
N ARG A 123 7.45 16.03 1.97
CA ARG A 123 7.15 16.29 0.55
C ARG A 123 8.33 15.85 -0.31
N GLN A 124 8.08 14.99 -1.31
CA GLN A 124 9.09 14.33 -2.14
C GLN A 124 9.55 15.28 -3.24
N ARG A 125 10.35 16.28 -2.88
CA ARG A 125 10.90 17.26 -3.82
C ARG A 125 12.41 17.09 -3.84
N ILE A 126 12.91 16.47 -4.90
CA ILE A 126 14.34 16.17 -5.05
C ILE A 126 14.86 16.68 -6.39
N LEU A 127 16.16 16.97 -6.43
CA LEU A 127 16.91 17.21 -7.65
C LEU A 127 17.90 16.04 -7.82
N ILE A 128 17.80 15.33 -8.94
CA ILE A 128 18.74 14.28 -9.34
C ILE A 128 19.73 14.90 -10.33
N ALA A 129 21.00 14.99 -9.94
CA ALA A 129 22.02 15.74 -10.67
C ALA A 129 23.30 14.92 -10.90
N ASP A 130 23.16 13.62 -11.14
CA ASP A 130 24.29 12.74 -11.40
C ASP A 130 24.91 12.98 -12.78
N ALA A 131 26.12 12.43 -12.99
CA ALA A 131 26.80 12.49 -14.29
C ALA A 131 25.93 11.94 -15.45
N VAL A 132 26.23 12.39 -16.66
CA VAL A 132 25.54 11.93 -17.88
C VAL A 132 25.79 10.42 -18.04
N GLY A 133 24.74 9.65 -18.31
CA GLY A 133 24.83 8.20 -18.51
C GLY A 133 24.64 7.34 -17.27
N LEU A 134 24.57 7.91 -16.05
CA LEU A 134 24.39 7.13 -14.80
C LEU A 134 22.97 6.60 -14.56
N GLY A 135 22.02 6.93 -15.46
CA GLY A 135 20.67 6.39 -15.40
C GLY A 135 19.66 7.24 -14.63
N LYS A 136 19.77 8.57 -14.68
CA LYS A 136 18.80 9.51 -14.06
C LYS A 136 17.33 9.20 -14.37
N THR A 137 17.05 8.77 -15.61
CA THR A 137 15.70 8.35 -16.01
C THR A 137 15.24 7.10 -15.25
N LEU A 138 16.14 6.15 -15.00
CA LEU A 138 15.86 4.96 -14.22
C LEU A 138 15.63 5.31 -12.75
N GLU A 139 16.45 6.18 -12.17
CA GLU A 139 16.27 6.67 -10.79
C GLU A 139 14.92 7.35 -10.61
N ALA A 140 14.51 8.19 -11.58
CA ALA A 140 13.18 8.77 -11.60
C ALA A 140 12.07 7.70 -11.71
N GLY A 141 12.26 6.68 -12.54
CA GLY A 141 11.34 5.55 -12.65
C GLY A 141 11.22 4.73 -11.35
N ILE A 142 12.33 4.51 -10.64
CA ILE A 142 12.35 3.84 -9.33
C ILE A 142 11.53 4.66 -8.33
N LEU A 143 11.78 5.98 -8.25
CA LEU A 143 11.01 6.84 -7.35
C LEU A 143 9.52 6.85 -7.71
N VAL A 144 9.17 7.03 -8.99
CA VAL A 144 7.78 7.10 -9.44
C VAL A 144 7.05 5.78 -9.16
N SER A 145 7.67 4.64 -9.46
CA SER A 145 7.09 3.32 -9.19
C SER A 145 6.85 3.08 -7.70
N GLU A 146 7.78 3.50 -6.85
CA GLU A 146 7.63 3.45 -5.39
C GLU A 146 6.48 4.36 -4.90
N LEU A 147 6.33 5.55 -5.47
CA LEU A 147 5.21 6.45 -5.17
C LEU A 147 3.86 5.87 -5.60
N ILE A 148 3.80 5.21 -6.77
CA ILE A 148 2.59 4.51 -7.22
C ILE A 148 2.23 3.41 -6.22
N ARG A 149 3.20 2.56 -5.83
CA ARG A 149 2.99 1.48 -4.87
C ARG A 149 2.51 1.98 -3.51
N ARG A 150 2.92 3.20 -3.12
CA ARG A 150 2.50 3.87 -1.89
C ARG A 150 1.17 4.62 -2.00
N GLY A 151 0.48 4.54 -3.14
CA GLY A 151 -0.78 5.24 -3.40
C GLY A 151 -0.63 6.75 -3.66
N ARG A 152 0.60 7.24 -3.83
CA ARG A 152 0.94 8.67 -3.99
C ARG A 152 1.25 9.07 -5.43
N GLY A 153 1.26 8.11 -6.35
CA GLY A 153 1.55 8.30 -7.79
C GLY A 153 0.32 8.14 -8.69
N LYS A 154 -0.89 8.45 -8.22
CA LYS A 154 -2.11 8.31 -9.03
C LYS A 154 -1.99 9.13 -10.33
N ARG A 155 -1.67 10.42 -10.18
CA ARG A 155 -1.50 11.37 -11.28
C ARG A 155 -0.03 11.76 -11.43
N ILE A 156 0.51 11.64 -12.64
CA ILE A 156 1.91 11.89 -12.98
C ILE A 156 1.97 12.71 -14.26
N LEU A 157 2.70 13.81 -14.21
CA LEU A 157 3.03 14.63 -15.37
C LEU A 157 4.54 14.67 -15.54
N VAL A 158 5.02 14.18 -16.69
CA VAL A 158 6.43 14.26 -17.07
C VAL A 158 6.61 15.43 -18.04
N LEU A 159 7.52 16.34 -17.70
CA LEU A 159 7.95 17.42 -18.57
C LEU A 159 9.36 17.12 -19.06
N ALA A 160 9.56 17.09 -20.37
CA ALA A 160 10.89 16.89 -20.96
C ALA A 160 11.05 17.69 -22.26
N VAL A 161 12.26 17.71 -22.82
CA VAL A 161 12.48 18.26 -24.17
C VAL A 161 11.89 17.30 -25.22
N LYS A 162 11.46 17.85 -26.36
CA LYS A 162 10.75 17.08 -27.41
C LYS A 162 11.52 15.85 -27.91
N SER A 163 12.84 15.94 -27.98
CA SER A 163 13.73 14.85 -28.41
C SER A 163 13.77 13.67 -27.43
N MET A 164 13.54 13.91 -26.13
CA MET A 164 13.66 12.90 -25.08
C MET A 164 12.33 12.18 -24.79
N LEU A 165 11.19 12.68 -25.27
CA LEU A 165 9.88 12.13 -24.93
C LEU A 165 9.76 10.64 -25.28
N THR A 166 10.14 10.26 -26.50
CA THR A 166 10.01 8.88 -26.98
C THR A 166 10.88 7.92 -26.18
N GLN A 167 12.13 8.32 -25.88
CA GLN A 167 13.02 7.51 -25.05
C GLN A 167 12.48 7.37 -23.63
N PHE A 168 12.03 8.46 -23.02
CA PHE A 168 11.50 8.45 -21.66
C PHE A 168 10.25 7.56 -21.55
N GLN A 169 9.32 7.65 -22.52
CA GLN A 169 8.16 6.76 -22.60
C GLN A 169 8.56 5.29 -22.71
N LYS A 170 9.53 4.98 -23.59
CA LYS A 170 10.00 3.61 -23.79
C LYS A 170 10.60 3.05 -22.51
N GLU A 171 11.45 3.80 -21.82
CA GLU A 171 12.07 3.37 -20.56
C GLU A 171 11.02 3.17 -19.45
N PHE A 172 10.08 4.10 -19.27
CA PHE A 172 9.02 3.97 -18.27
C PHE A 172 8.10 2.77 -18.53
N TRP A 173 7.78 2.51 -19.79
CA TRP A 173 6.98 1.35 -20.17
C TRP A 173 7.75 0.04 -20.00
N SER A 174 8.93 -0.08 -20.61
CA SER A 174 9.65 -1.36 -20.66
C SER A 174 10.29 -1.76 -19.34
N ARG A 175 10.72 -0.80 -18.52
CA ARG A 175 11.41 -1.08 -17.25
C ARG A 175 10.46 -1.13 -16.06
N PHE A 176 9.42 -0.30 -16.06
CA PHE A 176 8.54 -0.10 -14.89
C PHE A 176 7.07 -0.42 -15.16
N ALA A 177 6.69 -0.79 -16.39
CA ALA A 177 5.30 -0.98 -16.80
C ALA A 177 4.40 0.25 -16.53
N ILE A 178 4.96 1.46 -16.63
CA ILE A 178 4.23 2.71 -16.43
C ILE A 178 3.90 3.34 -17.79
N PRO A 179 2.64 3.28 -18.25
CA PRO A 179 2.25 3.93 -19.50
C PRO A 179 2.16 5.44 -19.29
N LEU A 180 2.97 6.19 -20.05
CA LEU A 180 2.86 7.64 -20.12
C LEU A 180 2.17 8.02 -21.43
N THR A 181 1.01 8.67 -21.37
CA THR A 181 0.30 9.13 -22.55
C THR A 181 0.91 10.43 -23.07
N ARG A 182 1.32 10.46 -24.33
CA ARG A 182 1.88 11.68 -24.94
C ARG A 182 0.76 12.68 -25.23
N LEU A 183 0.89 13.87 -24.67
CA LEU A 183 0.02 15.01 -24.97
C LEU A 183 0.80 16.00 -25.82
N ASP A 184 0.72 15.84 -27.15
CA ASP A 184 1.13 16.88 -28.10
C ASP A 184 -0.05 17.78 -28.47
N SER A 185 0.17 18.79 -29.31
CA SER A 185 -0.89 19.72 -29.73
C SER A 185 -2.10 19.03 -30.34
N ALA A 186 -1.88 17.97 -31.13
CA ALA A 186 -2.97 17.20 -31.75
C ALA A 186 -3.71 16.34 -30.72
N GLY A 187 -2.98 15.71 -29.80
CA GLY A 187 -3.54 14.94 -28.69
C GLY A 187 -4.37 15.80 -27.74
N LEU A 188 -3.89 17.01 -27.41
CA LEU A 188 -4.61 17.97 -26.59
C LEU A 188 -5.91 18.44 -27.26
N GLN A 189 -5.89 18.76 -28.56
CA GLN A 189 -7.09 19.09 -29.30
C GLN A 189 -8.12 17.95 -29.30
N LYS A 190 -7.66 16.69 -29.47
CA LYS A 190 -8.55 15.52 -29.38
C LYS A 190 -9.18 15.37 -28.00
N VAL A 191 -8.42 15.59 -26.94
CA VAL A 191 -8.94 15.56 -25.56
C VAL A 191 -9.95 16.68 -25.37
N ARG A 192 -9.65 17.91 -25.84
CA ARG A 192 -10.54 19.07 -25.73
C ARG A 192 -11.89 18.84 -26.41
N ASN A 193 -11.90 18.17 -27.57
CA ASN A 193 -13.15 17.84 -28.27
C ASN A 193 -13.99 16.78 -27.55
N ARG A 194 -13.44 16.10 -26.53
CA ARG A 194 -14.10 15.05 -25.75
C ARG A 194 -14.51 15.48 -24.35
N ILE A 195 -14.06 16.64 -23.88
CA ILE A 195 -14.35 17.15 -22.55
C ILE A 195 -15.11 18.48 -22.63
N PRO A 196 -15.96 18.80 -21.63
CA PRO A 196 -16.57 20.13 -21.53
C PRO A 196 -15.50 21.23 -21.46
N THR A 197 -15.80 22.41 -21.97
CA THR A 197 -14.87 23.57 -22.02
C THR A 197 -14.34 23.99 -20.65
N ASN A 198 -15.06 23.71 -19.57
CA ASN A 198 -14.64 24.02 -18.19
C ASN A 198 -13.80 22.92 -17.53
N HIS A 199 -13.42 21.86 -18.25
CA HIS A 199 -12.59 20.78 -17.70
C HIS A 199 -11.13 20.91 -18.13
N ASN A 200 -10.23 20.62 -17.20
CA ASN A 200 -8.80 20.62 -17.45
C ASN A 200 -8.41 19.39 -18.30
N PRO A 201 -7.81 19.55 -19.50
CA PRO A 201 -7.41 18.43 -20.35
C PRO A 201 -6.36 17.52 -19.71
N PHE A 202 -5.54 18.02 -18.79
CA PHE A 202 -4.56 17.22 -18.04
C PHE A 202 -5.21 16.30 -16.99
N HIS A 203 -6.52 16.42 -16.77
CA HIS A 203 -7.28 15.53 -15.87
C HIS A 203 -7.83 14.31 -16.61
N TYR A 204 -7.81 14.30 -17.93
CA TYR A 204 -8.36 13.19 -18.72
C TYR A 204 -7.50 11.92 -18.63
N PHE A 205 -6.17 12.08 -18.56
CA PHE A 205 -5.23 10.98 -18.37
C PHE A 205 -4.49 11.14 -17.06
N ASP A 206 -4.43 10.05 -16.27
CA ASP A 206 -3.71 10.05 -15.01
C ASP A 206 -2.19 10.21 -15.20
N LYS A 207 -1.62 9.62 -16.26
CA LYS A 207 -0.18 9.53 -16.47
C LYS A 207 0.19 10.06 -17.84
N THR A 208 0.84 11.21 -17.88
CA THR A 208 1.06 11.98 -19.11
C THR A 208 2.49 12.44 -19.24
N ILE A 209 2.91 12.65 -20.49
CA ILE A 209 4.19 13.24 -20.85
C ILE A 209 3.99 14.29 -21.93
N ILE A 210 4.60 15.45 -21.76
CA ILE A 210 4.48 16.60 -22.67
C ILE A 210 5.83 17.30 -22.81
N SER A 211 6.06 17.91 -23.98
CA SER A 211 7.26 18.73 -24.15
C SER A 211 7.11 20.08 -23.46
N ILE A 212 8.21 20.58 -22.88
CA ILE A 212 8.24 21.91 -22.28
C ILE A 212 7.87 22.99 -23.32
N ASP A 213 8.30 22.82 -24.57
CA ASP A 213 8.02 23.78 -25.65
C ASP A 213 6.54 23.83 -26.01
N THR A 214 5.89 22.66 -26.16
CA THR A 214 4.44 22.55 -26.39
C THR A 214 3.66 23.21 -25.26
N LEU A 215 4.12 23.05 -24.01
CA LEU A 215 3.46 23.64 -22.86
C LEU A 215 3.59 25.17 -22.82
N LYS A 216 4.74 25.70 -23.26
CA LYS A 216 4.99 27.16 -23.28
C LYS A 216 4.25 27.88 -24.41
N GLN A 217 4.02 27.21 -25.53
CA GLN A 217 3.40 27.81 -26.71
C GLN A 217 1.91 28.12 -26.53
N ASP A 218 1.25 27.48 -25.58
CA ASP A 218 -0.18 27.62 -25.37
C ASP A 218 -0.46 28.23 -23.99
N ILE A 219 -0.76 29.54 -24.01
CA ILE A 219 -1.03 30.34 -22.80
C ILE A 219 -2.19 29.74 -21.99
N GLU A 220 -3.15 29.09 -22.66
CA GLU A 220 -4.31 28.45 -22.06
C GLU A 220 -3.89 27.24 -21.19
N TYR A 221 -2.95 26.41 -21.66
CA TYR A 221 -2.48 25.23 -20.91
C TYR A 221 -1.66 25.60 -19.68
N ARG A 222 -0.95 26.72 -19.70
CA ARG A 222 -0.23 27.21 -18.52
C ARG A 222 -1.20 27.52 -17.39
N HIS A 223 -2.30 28.21 -17.69
CA HIS A 223 -3.35 28.53 -16.72
C HIS A 223 -4.03 27.26 -16.18
N HIS A 224 -4.24 26.23 -17.00
CA HIS A 224 -4.78 24.95 -16.53
C HIS A 224 -3.83 24.21 -15.58
N LEU A 225 -2.51 24.29 -15.77
CA LEU A 225 -1.56 23.69 -14.82
C LEU A 225 -1.47 24.46 -13.51
N GLU A 226 -1.49 25.79 -13.55
CA GLU A 226 -1.43 26.62 -12.34
C GLU A 226 -2.65 26.40 -11.43
N ASN A 227 -3.80 26.03 -12.01
CA ASN A 227 -5.04 25.71 -11.30
C ASN A 227 -5.23 24.20 -11.00
N ALA A 228 -4.28 23.34 -11.36
CA ALA A 228 -4.36 21.90 -11.07
C ALA A 228 -3.78 21.63 -9.67
N TRP A 229 -4.62 21.74 -8.64
CA TRP A 229 -4.30 21.38 -7.25
C TRP A 229 -5.25 20.31 -6.72
#